data_AF-A0A4W3H7Q1-F1
#
_entry.id   AF-A0A4W3H7Q1-F1
#
_cell.length_a   1.000
_cell.length_b   1.000
_cell.length_c   1.000
_cell.angle_alpha   90.00
_cell.angle_beta   90.00
_cell.angle_gamma   90.00
#
_symmetry.space_group_name_H-M   'P 1'
#
loop_
_entity.id
_entity.type
_entity.pdbx_description
1 polymer ?
#
loop_
_entity_poly.entity_id
_entity_poly.type
_entity_poly.pdbx_seq_one_letter_code
_entity_poly.pdbx_strand_id
1 'polypeptide(L)'
;MKCEGSAFISASLSELCLKDHLAASVTDVLVGAPLAKGLTHQLANRTGGLFNCPIITEDDKCDQVDIDNEVDLTKESKENQWLGVTVKSQGVGGKVVTCAHRYESRQRVHQQAETRDMIGRCYVLSQDLTIKEELDGGDWKFCEGRTQGHERFGYCQQGISAGFTSDNHYILFGAPGTYNWKGNIRTEQLSYSSVHLGIYDDGPYETGDERRQEAELVPVPAHSYLGRNP
;
A
#
# COMPACT_ATOMS: atom_id res chain seq x y z
N MET A 1 -16.06 -21.71 -1.84
CA MET A 1 -15.83 -20.40 -2.50
C MET A 1 -16.94 -20.07 -3.52
N LYS A 2 -18.00 -19.35 -3.12
CA LYS A 2 -18.97 -18.75 -4.06
C LYS A 2 -18.76 -17.24 -4.01
N CYS A 3 -18.01 -16.71 -4.98
CA CYS A 3 -17.65 -15.30 -5.04
C CYS A 3 -18.38 -14.66 -6.22
N GLU A 4 -19.59 -14.16 -5.99
CA GLU A 4 -20.31 -13.40 -7.00
C GLU A 4 -19.64 -12.03 -7.17
N GLY A 5 -18.95 -11.84 -8.30
CA GLY A 5 -18.64 -10.51 -8.86
C GLY A 5 -17.35 -9.80 -8.42
N SER A 6 -16.53 -10.37 -7.53
CA SER A 6 -15.24 -9.75 -7.14
C SER A 6 -14.06 -10.49 -7.79
N ALA A 7 -13.37 -9.83 -8.72
CA ALA A 7 -12.10 -10.34 -9.25
C ALA A 7 -10.99 -10.13 -8.21
N PHE A 8 -10.42 -11.22 -7.70
CA PHE A 8 -9.24 -11.20 -6.83
C PHE A 8 -7.99 -11.02 -7.69
N ILE A 9 -7.08 -10.14 -7.26
CA ILE A 9 -5.90 -9.76 -8.06
C ILE A 9 -4.60 -10.12 -7.31
N SER A 10 -4.62 -10.21 -5.98
CA SER A 10 -3.45 -10.55 -5.17
C SER A 10 -3.84 -11.46 -4.01
N ALA A 11 -2.95 -12.39 -3.64
CA ALA A 11 -3.08 -13.21 -2.45
C ALA A 11 -1.71 -13.39 -1.77
N SER A 12 -1.71 -13.49 -0.45
CA SER A 12 -0.53 -13.79 0.36
C SER A 12 -0.92 -14.75 1.48
N LEU A 13 -0.06 -15.73 1.76
CA LEU A 13 -0.18 -16.52 2.97
C LEU A 13 0.31 -15.69 4.16
N SER A 14 -0.37 -15.80 5.30
CA SER A 14 0.07 -15.23 6.57
C SER A 14 -0.14 -16.26 7.68
N GLU A 15 0.82 -16.33 8.60
CA GLU A 15 0.71 -17.15 9.80
C GLU A 15 0.58 -16.27 11.04
N LEU A 16 -0.55 -16.39 11.73
CA LEU A 16 -0.83 -15.70 12.98
C LEU A 16 -0.37 -16.54 14.19
N CYS A 17 0.32 -15.89 15.12
CA CYS A 17 0.80 -16.46 16.36
C CYS A 17 -0.08 -15.93 17.50
N LEU A 18 -1.06 -16.74 17.92
CA LEU A 18 -1.96 -16.39 19.03
C LEU A 18 -1.23 -16.47 20.37
N LYS A 19 -1.33 -15.42 21.19
CA LYS A 19 -0.77 -15.38 22.55
C LYS A 19 -1.79 -15.92 23.56
N ASP A 20 -1.96 -17.24 23.62
CA ASP A 20 -2.61 -17.91 24.77
C ASP A 20 -2.11 -19.37 24.90
N HIS A 21 -1.15 -19.58 25.81
CA HIS A 21 -0.61 -20.81 26.44
C HIS A 21 -0.48 -22.18 25.69
N LEU A 22 -0.83 -22.29 24.42
CA LEU A 22 -0.31 -23.27 23.46
C LEU A 22 -0.15 -22.54 22.13
N ALA A 23 1.07 -22.44 21.60
CA ALA A 23 1.33 -21.79 20.32
C ALA A 23 0.67 -22.59 19.18
N ALA A 24 -0.61 -22.35 18.93
CA ALA A 24 -1.28 -22.77 17.71
C ALA A 24 -1.02 -21.69 16.64
N SER A 25 -0.29 -22.07 15.58
CA SER A 25 -0.18 -21.25 14.36
C SER A 25 -1.49 -21.43 13.59
N VAL A 26 -2.22 -20.33 13.40
CA VAL A 26 -3.38 -20.32 12.49
C VAL A 26 -2.89 -19.80 11.15
N THR A 27 -2.99 -20.64 10.13
CA THR A 27 -2.64 -20.26 8.76
C THR A 27 -3.86 -19.65 8.09
N ASP A 28 -3.71 -18.38 7.74
CA ASP A 28 -4.72 -17.58 7.07
C ASP A 28 -4.26 -17.23 5.66
N VAL A 29 -5.21 -17.17 4.73
CA VAL A 29 -4.98 -16.63 3.39
C VAL A 29 -5.49 -15.20 3.35
N LEU A 30 -4.60 -14.26 3.10
CA LEU A 30 -4.95 -12.88 2.86
C LEU A 30 -5.21 -12.67 1.39
N VAL A 31 -6.40 -12.16 1.08
CA VAL A 31 -6.86 -11.98 -0.30
C VAL A 31 -7.18 -10.52 -0.56
N GLY A 32 -6.50 -9.94 -1.56
CA GLY A 32 -6.77 -8.62 -2.06
C GLY A 32 -7.86 -8.63 -3.13
N ALA A 33 -8.91 -7.83 -2.92
CA ALA A 33 -10.02 -7.67 -3.86
C ALA A 33 -10.17 -6.18 -4.23
N PRO A 34 -9.40 -5.65 -5.21
CA PRO A 34 -9.35 -4.23 -5.55
C PRO A 34 -10.67 -3.61 -6.01
N LEU A 35 -11.61 -4.48 -6.36
CA LEU A 35 -12.87 -4.15 -6.98
C LEU A 35 -14.07 -4.39 -6.04
N ALA A 36 -13.81 -4.85 -4.81
CA ALA A 36 -14.81 -5.08 -3.78
C ALA A 36 -15.49 -3.78 -3.35
N LYS A 37 -16.69 -3.94 -2.77
CA LYS A 37 -17.41 -2.83 -2.13
C LYS A 37 -16.58 -2.30 -0.96
N GLY A 38 -16.66 -0.98 -0.79
CA GLY A 38 -15.99 -0.33 0.33
C GLY A 38 -16.68 -0.55 1.66
N LEU A 39 -15.96 -0.19 2.71
CA LEU A 39 -16.50 -0.15 4.06
C LEU A 39 -17.56 0.96 4.16
N THR A 40 -18.50 0.79 5.08
CA THR A 40 -19.71 1.62 5.20
C THR A 40 -19.42 3.12 5.28
N HIS A 41 -18.35 3.53 5.96
CA HIS A 41 -18.07 4.94 6.22
C HIS A 41 -17.13 5.59 5.20
N GLN A 42 -16.64 4.84 4.18
CA GLN A 42 -15.75 5.38 3.14
C GLN A 42 -16.45 6.23 2.08
N LEU A 43 -17.80 6.26 2.09
CA LEU A 43 -18.64 7.03 1.15
C LEU A 43 -18.31 6.79 -0.33
N ALA A 44 -17.94 5.55 -0.68
CA ALA A 44 -17.56 5.14 -2.02
C ALA A 44 -18.20 3.78 -2.35
N ASN A 45 -18.57 3.58 -3.61
CA ASN A 45 -19.22 2.37 -4.09
C ASN A 45 -18.22 1.20 -4.17
N ARG A 46 -17.01 1.49 -4.66
CA ARG A 46 -15.95 0.50 -4.82
C ARG A 46 -14.63 1.08 -4.36
N THR A 47 -14.15 0.68 -3.21
CA THR A 47 -12.82 1.09 -2.72
C THR A 47 -11.79 -0.02 -2.87
N GLY A 48 -12.26 -1.27 -2.98
CA GLY A 48 -11.43 -2.46 -2.80
C GLY A 48 -11.28 -2.83 -1.32
N GLY A 49 -10.68 -3.98 -1.05
CA GLY A 49 -10.50 -4.46 0.30
C GLY A 49 -9.46 -5.56 0.43
N LEU A 50 -9.04 -5.76 1.67
CA LEU A 50 -8.29 -6.93 2.11
C LEU A 50 -9.26 -7.86 2.83
N PHE A 51 -9.18 -9.16 2.54
CA PHE A 51 -10.00 -10.19 3.17
C PHE A 51 -9.09 -11.16 3.90
N ASN A 52 -9.49 -11.55 5.11
CA ASN A 52 -8.89 -12.63 5.85
C ASN A 52 -9.71 -13.91 5.68
N CYS A 53 -9.09 -14.98 5.17
CA CYS A 53 -9.73 -16.26 4.92
C CYS A 53 -9.03 -17.38 5.71
N PRO A 54 -9.61 -17.82 6.84
CA PRO A 54 -9.05 -18.94 7.60
C PRO A 54 -9.08 -20.25 6.81
N ILE A 55 -7.98 -21.00 6.77
CA ILE A 55 -7.89 -22.26 5.99
C ILE A 55 -8.67 -23.41 6.67
N ILE A 56 -8.79 -23.36 8.00
CA ILE A 56 -9.22 -24.51 8.82
C ILE A 56 -10.74 -24.52 9.06
N THR A 57 -11.48 -23.47 8.68
CA THR A 57 -12.91 -23.39 8.98
C THR A 57 -13.74 -24.08 7.89
N GLU A 58 -14.71 -24.92 8.28
CA GLU A 58 -15.64 -25.58 7.36
C GLU A 58 -16.56 -24.59 6.60
N ASP A 59 -16.61 -23.35 7.05
CA ASP A 59 -17.56 -22.35 6.60
C ASP A 59 -17.10 -21.53 5.38
N ASP A 60 -15.85 -21.66 4.91
CA ASP A 60 -15.33 -20.95 3.71
C ASP A 60 -15.55 -19.41 3.76
N LYS A 61 -15.74 -18.85 4.96
CA LYS A 61 -16.06 -17.43 5.17
C LYS A 61 -14.76 -16.63 5.21
N CYS A 62 -14.72 -15.58 4.40
CA CYS A 62 -13.67 -14.58 4.41
C CYS A 62 -14.23 -13.26 4.92
N ASP A 63 -13.60 -12.69 5.94
CA ASP A 63 -14.02 -11.42 6.53
C ASP A 63 -13.21 -10.27 5.93
N GLN A 64 -13.88 -9.16 5.61
CA GLN A 64 -13.20 -7.95 5.15
C GLN A 64 -12.52 -7.26 6.34
N VAL A 65 -11.22 -6.99 6.21
CA VAL A 65 -10.43 -6.31 7.25
C VAL A 65 -10.80 -4.83 7.27
N ASP A 66 -11.12 -4.29 8.46
CA ASP A 66 -11.36 -2.85 8.65
C ASP A 66 -10.03 -2.11 8.80
N ILE A 67 -9.55 -1.54 7.69
CA ILE A 67 -8.24 -0.86 7.61
C ILE A 67 -8.39 0.66 7.69
N ASP A 68 -9.39 1.23 7.01
CA ASP A 68 -9.47 2.68 6.77
C ASP A 68 -10.90 3.13 6.46
N ASN A 69 -11.78 3.00 7.45
CA ASN A 69 -13.22 3.24 7.31
C ASN A 69 -13.60 4.74 7.22
N GLU A 70 -12.78 5.63 7.77
CA GLU A 70 -13.08 7.07 7.79
C GLU A 70 -12.88 7.70 6.41
N VAL A 71 -13.37 8.91 6.14
CA VAL A 71 -13.06 9.61 4.88
C VAL A 71 -13.17 11.13 5.06
N ASP A 72 -12.22 11.87 4.51
CA ASP A 72 -12.28 13.33 4.40
C ASP A 72 -12.43 13.75 2.94
N LEU A 73 -13.67 13.99 2.49
CA LEU A 73 -13.97 14.37 1.10
C LEU A 73 -13.33 15.69 0.67
N THR A 74 -12.83 16.49 1.61
CA THR A 74 -12.10 17.74 1.31
C THR A 74 -10.63 17.49 0.96
N LYS A 75 -10.12 16.28 1.24
CA LYS A 75 -8.71 15.91 1.07
C LYS A 75 -8.49 14.65 0.24
N GLU A 76 -9.49 13.81 0.03
CA GLU A 76 -9.29 12.54 -0.64
C GLU A 76 -10.54 12.01 -1.37
N SER A 77 -10.30 11.01 -2.21
CA SER A 77 -11.34 10.12 -2.73
C SER A 77 -10.87 8.68 -2.68
N LYS A 78 -11.71 7.82 -2.11
CA LYS A 78 -11.49 6.38 -2.03
C LYS A 78 -12.16 5.61 -3.16
N GLU A 79 -12.93 6.29 -4.01
CA GLU A 79 -13.65 5.66 -5.12
C GLU A 79 -12.67 5.11 -6.16
N ASN A 80 -12.79 3.82 -6.46
CA ASN A 80 -11.91 3.04 -7.33
C ASN A 80 -10.41 3.21 -7.01
N GLN A 81 -10.06 3.32 -5.72
CA GLN A 81 -8.66 3.39 -5.28
C GLN A 81 -7.89 2.07 -5.40
N TRP A 82 -8.60 0.95 -5.57
CA TRP A 82 -8.05 -0.39 -5.77
C TRP A 82 -7.27 -0.90 -4.55
N LEU A 83 -7.85 -0.77 -3.35
CA LEU A 83 -7.28 -1.34 -2.14
C LEU A 83 -7.20 -2.87 -2.23
N GLY A 84 -6.04 -3.44 -1.92
CA GLY A 84 -5.77 -4.87 -2.09
C GLY A 84 -5.18 -5.22 -3.46
N VAL A 85 -4.72 -4.23 -4.25
CA VAL A 85 -4.04 -4.53 -5.54
C VAL A 85 -2.75 -5.31 -5.32
N THR A 86 -2.07 -5.03 -4.22
CA THR A 86 -0.93 -5.76 -3.71
C THR A 86 -1.22 -6.16 -2.28
N VAL A 87 -0.90 -7.41 -1.92
CA VAL A 87 -0.90 -7.91 -0.55
C VAL A 87 0.37 -8.71 -0.34
N LYS A 88 1.14 -8.41 0.71
CA LYS A 88 2.34 -9.17 1.11
C LYS A 88 2.41 -9.30 2.63
N SER A 89 2.90 -10.44 3.10
CA SER A 89 3.21 -10.71 4.50
C SER A 89 4.72 -10.85 4.69
N GLN A 90 5.25 -10.40 5.85
CA GLN A 90 6.60 -10.70 6.32
C GLN A 90 6.78 -12.15 6.78
N GLY A 91 5.70 -12.94 6.81
CA GLY A 91 5.67 -14.30 7.35
C GLY A 91 5.26 -14.33 8.81
N VAL A 92 5.63 -15.42 9.49
CA VAL A 92 5.22 -15.72 10.88
C VAL A 92 5.62 -14.58 11.82
N GLY A 93 4.68 -14.05 12.59
CA GLY A 93 4.97 -12.99 13.57
C GLY A 93 5.15 -11.60 12.98
N GLY A 94 5.10 -11.47 11.65
CA GLY A 94 5.45 -10.24 10.95
C GLY A 94 4.26 -9.37 10.56
N LYS A 95 4.58 -8.24 9.93
CA LYS A 95 3.60 -7.28 9.41
C LYS A 95 3.05 -7.69 8.06
N VAL A 96 1.93 -7.08 7.69
CA VAL A 96 1.28 -7.23 6.38
C VAL A 96 1.23 -5.87 5.70
N VAL A 97 1.58 -5.79 4.42
CA VAL A 97 1.34 -4.60 3.60
C VAL A 97 0.23 -4.88 2.59
N THR A 98 -0.69 -3.92 2.46
CA THR A 98 -1.67 -3.87 1.38
C THR A 98 -1.74 -2.46 0.80
N CYS A 99 -2.02 -2.33 -0.49
CA CYS A 99 -1.96 -1.03 -1.17
C CYS A 99 -3.18 -0.72 -2.02
N ALA A 100 -3.40 0.58 -2.23
CA ALA A 100 -4.40 1.21 -3.07
C ALA A 100 -3.69 2.17 -4.04
N HIS A 101 -3.14 1.62 -5.12
CA HIS A 101 -2.31 2.38 -6.07
C HIS A 101 -3.06 3.48 -6.86
N ARG A 102 -4.38 3.55 -6.76
CA ARG A 102 -5.22 4.60 -7.37
C ARG A 102 -5.82 5.55 -6.34
N TYR A 103 -5.35 5.51 -5.09
CA TYR A 103 -5.74 6.48 -4.08
C TYR A 103 -5.51 7.91 -4.59
N GLU A 104 -6.57 8.72 -4.50
CA GLU A 104 -6.61 10.09 -5.00
C GLU A 104 -6.55 11.06 -3.82
N SER A 105 -5.49 11.86 -3.78
CA SER A 105 -5.38 13.02 -2.90
C SER A 105 -5.95 14.25 -3.59
N ARG A 106 -6.70 15.06 -2.83
CA ARG A 106 -7.37 16.26 -3.31
C ARG A 106 -6.91 17.48 -2.53
N GLN A 107 -6.81 18.60 -3.23
CA GLN A 107 -6.58 19.89 -2.60
C GLN A 107 -7.56 20.90 -3.16
N ARG A 108 -7.99 21.84 -2.30
CA ARG A 108 -8.86 22.96 -2.70
C ARG A 108 -10.16 22.49 -3.37
N VAL A 109 -10.76 21.43 -2.84
CA VAL A 109 -12.02 20.86 -3.34
C VAL A 109 -13.10 21.94 -3.39
N HIS A 110 -13.83 22.01 -4.50
CA HIS A 110 -14.84 23.04 -4.80
C HIS A 110 -14.30 24.48 -4.95
N GLN A 111 -13.00 24.64 -5.25
CA GLN A 111 -12.39 25.94 -5.55
C GLN A 111 -11.79 25.94 -6.97
N GLN A 112 -11.46 27.13 -7.49
CA GLN A 112 -11.05 27.31 -8.91
C GLN A 112 -9.79 26.54 -9.31
N ALA A 113 -8.93 26.20 -8.36
CA ALA A 113 -7.68 25.51 -8.61
C ALA A 113 -7.61 24.20 -7.82
N GLU A 114 -8.73 23.48 -7.78
CA GLU A 114 -8.78 22.10 -7.28
C GLU A 114 -7.75 21.23 -8.02
N THR A 115 -6.99 20.44 -7.25
CA THR A 115 -6.06 19.44 -7.80
C THR A 115 -6.45 18.05 -7.33
N ARG A 116 -6.20 17.06 -8.18
CA ARG A 116 -6.46 15.65 -7.92
C ARG A 116 -5.24 14.87 -8.35
N ASP A 117 -4.51 14.35 -7.39
CA ASP A 117 -3.26 13.63 -7.59
C ASP A 117 -3.50 12.15 -7.25
N MET A 118 -3.29 11.26 -8.23
CA MET A 118 -3.41 9.81 -8.04
C MET A 118 -2.08 9.26 -7.51
N ILE A 119 -1.77 9.64 -6.28
CA ILE A 119 -0.48 9.34 -5.65
C ILE A 119 -0.33 7.87 -5.24
N GLY A 120 -1.44 7.18 -4.95
CA GLY A 120 -1.41 5.86 -4.33
C GLY A 120 -1.12 5.91 -2.82
N ARG A 121 -1.48 4.84 -2.11
CA ARG A 121 -1.32 4.72 -0.65
C ARG A 121 -1.19 3.26 -0.26
N CYS A 122 -0.35 2.97 0.72
CA CYS A 122 -0.23 1.64 1.31
C CYS A 122 -0.58 1.68 2.80
N TYR A 123 -0.93 0.52 3.32
CA TYR A 123 -1.23 0.29 4.72
C TYR A 123 -0.35 -0.84 5.21
N VAL A 124 0.32 -0.61 6.33
CA VAL A 124 1.04 -1.64 7.06
C VAL A 124 0.21 -2.03 8.28
N LEU A 125 -0.01 -3.32 8.46
CA LEU A 125 -0.81 -3.86 9.54
C LEU A 125 0.08 -4.73 10.43
N SER A 126 -0.23 -4.72 11.73
CA SER A 126 0.28 -5.70 12.67
C SER A 126 -0.15 -7.12 12.28
N GLN A 127 0.46 -8.11 12.93
CA GLN A 127 0.19 -9.53 12.65
C GLN A 127 -1.30 -9.88 12.75
N ASP A 128 -2.03 -9.27 13.68
CA ASP A 128 -3.46 -9.48 13.89
C ASP A 128 -4.36 -8.62 12.98
N LEU A 129 -3.79 -8.07 11.91
CA LEU A 129 -4.45 -7.25 10.90
C LEU A 129 -5.04 -5.95 11.44
N THR A 130 -4.55 -5.48 12.60
CA THR A 130 -4.93 -4.20 13.19
C THR A 130 -3.81 -3.16 13.09
N ILE A 131 -4.15 -1.90 13.38
CA ILE A 131 -3.20 -0.78 13.46
C ILE A 131 -2.90 -0.55 14.95
N LYS A 132 -1.68 -0.88 15.39
CA LYS A 132 -1.30 -0.81 16.81
C LYS A 132 0.00 -0.09 17.06
N GLU A 133 0.96 -0.25 16.16
CA GLU A 133 2.30 0.31 16.29
C GLU A 133 2.43 1.62 15.50
N GLU A 134 3.45 2.43 15.82
CA GLU A 134 3.68 3.73 15.17
C GLU A 134 3.90 3.63 13.66
N LEU A 135 4.47 2.52 13.17
CA LEU A 135 4.74 2.26 11.76
C LEU A 135 3.58 1.53 11.04
N ASP A 136 2.50 1.21 11.76
CA ASP A 136 1.29 0.67 11.18
C ASP A 136 0.40 1.81 10.61
N GLY A 137 -0.63 1.43 9.88
CA GLY A 137 -1.62 2.35 9.32
C GLY A 137 -1.24 2.84 7.94
N GLY A 138 -1.91 3.91 7.51
CA GLY A 138 -1.94 4.35 6.12
C GLY A 138 -0.97 5.48 5.78
N ASP A 139 -0.01 5.84 6.63
CA ASP A 139 0.87 6.98 6.36
C ASP A 139 1.96 6.69 5.31
N TRP A 140 1.95 5.47 4.75
CA TRP A 140 2.78 5.05 3.63
C TRP A 140 2.27 5.61 2.30
N LYS A 141 2.59 6.88 2.07
CA LYS A 141 2.21 7.67 0.88
C LYS A 141 3.28 8.71 0.54
N PHE A 142 4.48 8.24 0.17
CA PHE A 142 5.67 9.09 0.02
C PHE A 142 5.56 10.17 -1.05
N CYS A 143 4.61 10.05 -1.97
CA CYS A 143 4.34 11.04 -3.00
C CYS A 143 3.47 12.22 -2.53
N GLU A 144 2.82 12.11 -1.37
CA GLU A 144 2.02 13.19 -0.82
C GLU A 144 2.89 14.41 -0.51
N GLY A 145 2.36 15.61 -0.79
CA GLY A 145 3.05 16.87 -0.49
C GLY A 145 4.25 17.21 -1.39
N ARG A 146 4.61 16.34 -2.34
CA ARG A 146 5.67 16.60 -3.32
C ARG A 146 5.16 17.38 -4.53
N THR A 147 6.08 17.80 -5.41
CA THR A 147 5.72 18.53 -6.63
C THR A 147 4.73 17.73 -7.47
N GLN A 148 3.57 18.32 -7.71
CA GLN A 148 2.46 17.77 -8.47
C GLN A 148 2.81 17.63 -9.96
N GLY A 149 1.89 17.03 -10.72
CA GLY A 149 2.03 16.83 -12.16
C GLY A 149 2.61 15.46 -12.53
N HIS A 150 2.35 15.04 -13.77
CA HIS A 150 2.81 13.75 -14.31
C HIS A 150 4.33 13.67 -14.48
N GLU A 151 5.00 14.83 -14.55
CA GLU A 151 6.44 14.99 -14.75
C GLU A 151 7.21 14.84 -13.44
N ARG A 152 6.49 14.78 -12.31
CA ARG A 152 7.00 14.59 -10.95
C ARG A 152 6.16 13.53 -10.22
N PHE A 153 5.41 13.89 -9.19
CA PHE A 153 4.80 12.94 -8.23
C PHE A 153 3.26 12.92 -8.24
N GLY A 154 2.59 13.75 -9.04
CA GLY A 154 1.11 13.84 -9.03
C GLY A 154 0.40 12.57 -9.53
N TYR A 155 1.12 11.68 -10.24
CA TYR A 155 0.60 10.42 -10.77
C TYR A 155 1.44 9.23 -10.32
N CYS A 156 2.03 9.27 -9.12
CA CYS A 156 2.94 8.22 -8.66
C CYS A 156 2.39 6.80 -8.80
N GLN A 157 1.12 6.61 -8.45
CA GLN A 157 0.50 5.30 -8.32
C GLN A 157 1.30 4.35 -7.42
N GLN A 158 1.77 4.87 -6.27
CA GLN A 158 2.51 4.10 -5.28
C GLN A 158 1.72 2.86 -4.85
N GLY A 159 2.42 1.73 -4.77
CA GLY A 159 1.86 0.49 -4.23
C GLY A 159 1.17 -0.38 -5.28
N ILE A 160 1.38 -0.11 -6.58
CA ILE A 160 1.07 -1.10 -7.63
C ILE A 160 1.83 -2.41 -7.37
N SER A 161 3.02 -2.29 -6.78
CA SER A 161 3.81 -3.36 -6.21
C SER A 161 4.39 -2.88 -4.89
N ALA A 162 4.44 -3.77 -3.90
CA ALA A 162 5.04 -3.55 -2.61
C ALA A 162 5.53 -4.89 -2.05
N GLY A 163 6.43 -4.83 -1.07
CA GLY A 163 6.93 -6.03 -0.40
C GLY A 163 7.95 -5.70 0.66
N PHE A 164 8.48 -6.75 1.27
CA PHE A 164 9.51 -6.66 2.30
C PHE A 164 10.82 -7.24 1.77
N THR A 165 11.94 -6.75 2.29
CA THR A 165 13.24 -7.41 2.07
C THR A 165 13.30 -8.76 2.76
N SER A 166 14.19 -9.63 2.32
CA SER A 166 14.33 -10.99 2.87
C SER A 166 14.74 -11.02 4.35
N ASP A 167 15.37 -9.96 4.84
CA ASP A 167 15.73 -9.77 6.25
C ASP A 167 14.64 -9.05 7.05
N ASN A 168 13.49 -8.72 6.43
CA ASN A 168 12.35 -8.03 7.02
C ASN A 168 12.67 -6.64 7.61
N HIS A 169 13.82 -6.05 7.30
CA HIS A 169 14.21 -4.73 7.80
C HIS A 169 13.60 -3.57 7.00
N TYR A 170 13.32 -3.79 5.72
CA TYR A 170 12.83 -2.76 4.81
C TYR A 170 11.50 -3.13 4.17
N ILE A 171 10.72 -2.10 3.89
CA ILE A 171 9.58 -2.14 2.98
C ILE A 171 9.95 -1.46 1.67
N LEU A 172 9.47 -2.01 0.56
CA LEU A 172 9.65 -1.47 -0.78
C LEU A 172 8.30 -1.10 -1.38
N PHE A 173 8.29 0.02 -2.11
CA PHE A 173 7.12 0.48 -2.87
C PHE A 173 7.52 0.81 -4.31
N GLY A 174 6.78 0.27 -5.27
CA GLY A 174 6.84 0.67 -6.67
C GLY A 174 5.84 1.76 -6.98
N ALA A 175 6.26 2.80 -7.71
CA ALA A 175 5.46 3.94 -8.12
C ALA A 175 5.73 4.26 -9.61
N PRO A 176 5.06 3.55 -10.54
CA PRO A 176 5.39 3.57 -11.96
C PRO A 176 5.09 4.89 -12.66
N GLY A 177 4.17 5.71 -12.16
CA GLY A 177 3.73 6.93 -12.86
C GLY A 177 4.55 8.18 -12.53
N THR A 178 5.60 8.05 -11.72
CA THR A 178 6.55 9.12 -11.46
C THR A 178 7.40 9.48 -12.68
N TYR A 179 7.80 10.75 -12.75
CA TYR A 179 8.76 11.26 -13.74
C TYR A 179 8.37 10.94 -15.19
N ASN A 180 7.13 11.27 -15.59
CA ASN A 180 6.56 10.91 -16.89
C ASN A 180 6.63 9.39 -17.15
N TRP A 181 6.17 8.59 -16.19
CA TRP A 181 6.14 7.14 -16.30
C TRP A 181 7.51 6.48 -16.56
N LYS A 182 8.60 7.11 -16.07
CA LYS A 182 9.87 6.40 -15.88
C LYS A 182 9.73 5.36 -14.76
N GLY A 183 8.97 5.73 -13.72
CA GLY A 183 8.80 4.93 -12.52
C GLY A 183 9.82 5.25 -11.44
N ASN A 184 9.50 4.84 -10.22
CA ASN A 184 10.32 5.04 -9.05
C ASN A 184 10.12 3.86 -8.09
N ILE A 185 11.18 3.54 -7.35
CA ILE A 185 11.16 2.56 -6.28
C ILE A 185 11.65 3.27 -5.04
N ARG A 186 10.89 3.18 -3.96
CA ARG A 186 11.27 3.69 -2.65
C ARG A 186 11.40 2.55 -1.65
N THR A 187 12.45 2.62 -0.84
CA THR A 187 12.74 1.67 0.23
C THR A 187 12.79 2.43 1.55
N GLU A 188 12.07 1.96 2.56
CA GLU A 188 11.98 2.60 3.88
C GLU A 188 12.16 1.57 4.99
N GLN A 189 12.73 1.98 6.11
CA GLN A 189 13.00 1.10 7.24
C GLN A 189 11.70 0.82 8.03
N LEU A 190 11.47 -0.44 8.41
CA LEU A 190 10.29 -0.88 9.18
C LEU A 190 10.56 -1.13 10.67
N SER A 191 11.81 -1.09 11.11
CA SER A 191 12.20 -1.43 12.47
C SER A 191 12.94 -0.28 13.16
N TYR A 192 12.32 0.26 14.22
CA TYR A 192 12.98 1.20 15.13
C TYR A 192 13.90 0.51 16.15
N SER A 193 13.86 -0.82 16.32
CA SER A 193 14.76 -1.51 17.28
C SER A 193 16.24 -1.39 16.90
N SER A 194 16.51 -1.12 15.62
CA SER A 194 17.82 -0.78 15.05
C SER A 194 18.39 0.55 15.58
N VAL A 195 17.53 1.49 16.00
CA VAL A 195 17.95 2.75 16.63
C VAL A 195 18.63 2.49 17.98
N HIS A 196 18.31 1.36 18.65
CA HIS A 196 18.98 0.94 19.89
C HIS A 196 20.32 0.21 19.66
N LEU A 197 20.63 -0.16 18.41
CA LEU A 197 21.88 -0.83 18.00
C LEU A 197 22.92 0.13 17.39
N GLY A 198 22.63 1.44 17.34
CA GLY A 198 23.59 2.45 16.91
C GLY A 198 23.78 2.59 15.39
N ILE A 199 22.82 2.14 14.58
CA ILE A 199 22.79 2.35 13.12
C ILE A 199 21.93 3.59 12.85
N TYR A 200 22.57 4.72 12.55
CA TYR A 200 21.94 6.05 12.65
C TYR A 200 21.35 6.64 11.38
N ASP A 201 21.50 6.03 10.20
CA ASP A 201 20.94 6.56 8.95
C ASP A 201 20.98 5.47 7.88
N ASP A 202 19.88 4.74 7.69
CA ASP A 202 19.78 3.70 6.64
C ASP A 202 18.49 3.88 5.84
N GLY A 203 18.47 4.94 5.04
CA GLY A 203 17.36 5.32 4.17
C GLY A 203 16.48 6.42 4.77
N PRO A 204 15.41 6.83 4.05
CA PRO A 204 14.83 6.19 2.87
C PRO A 204 15.68 6.27 1.59
N TYR A 205 15.64 5.22 0.77
CA TYR A 205 16.31 5.17 -0.54
C TYR A 205 15.30 5.28 -1.67
N GLU A 206 15.65 6.02 -2.71
CA GLU A 206 14.74 6.30 -3.82
C GLU A 206 15.52 6.41 -5.14
N THR A 207 14.99 5.87 -6.23
CA THR A 207 15.70 5.88 -7.54
C THR A 207 15.98 7.28 -8.09
N GLY A 208 15.12 8.25 -7.77
CA GLY A 208 15.32 9.67 -8.10
C GLY A 208 16.10 10.47 -7.06
N ASP A 209 16.72 9.80 -6.08
CA ASP A 209 17.24 10.38 -4.83
C ASP A 209 16.15 11.07 -3.99
N GLU A 210 16.04 10.68 -2.72
CA GLU A 210 14.93 11.13 -1.86
C GLU A 210 14.94 12.64 -1.61
N ARG A 211 16.13 13.24 -1.51
CA ARG A 211 16.33 14.65 -1.20
C ARG A 211 16.34 15.50 -2.46
N ARG A 212 16.99 15.01 -3.52
CA ARG A 212 17.16 15.75 -4.79
C ARG A 212 15.95 15.64 -5.69
N GLN A 213 15.29 14.48 -5.70
CA GLN A 213 14.10 14.19 -6.49
C GLN A 213 14.28 14.48 -7.99
N GLU A 214 15.43 14.06 -8.55
CA GLU A 214 15.84 14.32 -9.92
C GLU A 214 15.47 13.18 -10.87
N ALA A 215 14.74 13.51 -11.93
CA ALA A 215 14.31 12.55 -12.94
C ALA A 215 15.48 11.98 -13.75
N GLU A 216 16.58 12.73 -13.84
CA GLU A 216 17.80 12.41 -14.57
C GLU A 216 18.58 11.25 -13.95
N LEU A 217 18.41 11.02 -12.63
CA LEU A 217 19.03 9.91 -11.92
C LEU A 217 18.35 8.57 -12.23
N VAL A 218 17.12 8.59 -12.75
CA VAL A 218 16.39 7.40 -13.17
C VAL A 218 16.82 7.02 -14.60
N PRO A 219 17.57 5.89 -14.78
CA PRO A 219 18.34 5.60 -15.99
C PRO A 219 17.49 4.98 -17.12
N VAL A 220 16.27 5.47 -17.31
CA VAL A 220 15.37 5.07 -18.39
C VAL A 220 14.72 6.29 -19.06
N PRO A 221 14.31 6.20 -20.34
CA PRO A 221 13.57 7.26 -21.01
C PRO A 221 12.20 7.54 -20.37
N ALA A 222 11.62 8.71 -20.64
CA ALA A 222 10.22 8.97 -20.32
C ALA A 222 9.30 7.94 -21.01
N HIS A 223 8.17 7.63 -20.38
CA HIS A 223 7.16 6.67 -20.84
C HIS A 223 7.63 5.21 -20.91
N SER A 224 8.76 4.87 -20.29
CA SER A 224 9.31 3.50 -20.28
C SER A 224 8.31 2.47 -19.77
N TYR A 225 7.55 2.79 -18.71
CA TYR A 225 6.53 1.90 -18.18
C TYR A 225 5.38 1.63 -19.17
N LEU A 226 5.08 2.59 -20.05
CA LEU A 226 4.02 2.46 -21.06
C LEU A 226 4.48 1.69 -22.31
N GLY A 227 5.72 1.20 -22.34
CA GLY A 227 6.28 0.47 -23.48
C GLY A 227 6.48 1.34 -24.73
N ARG A 228 6.45 2.67 -24.57
CA ARG A 228 6.66 3.60 -25.68
C ARG A 228 8.17 3.81 -25.84
N ASN A 229 8.81 3.01 -26.69
CA ASN A 229 10.17 3.31 -27.12
C ASN A 229 10.16 4.63 -27.92
N PRO A 230 11.13 5.52 -27.68
CA PRO A 230 11.29 6.74 -28.46
C PRO A 230 11.57 6.47 -29.94
#